data_AF-A0A8T0GA66-F1
#
_entry.id   AF-A0A8T0GA66-F1
#
_cell.length_a   1.000
_cell.length_b   1.000
_cell.length_c   1.000
_cell.angle_alpha   90.00
_cell.angle_beta   90.00
_cell.angle_gamma   90.00
#
_symmetry.space_group_name_H-M   'P 1'
#
loop_
_entity.id
_entity.type
_entity.pdbx_description
1 polymer ?
#
loop_
_entity_poly.entity_id
_entity_poly.type
_entity_poly.pdbx_seq_one_letter_code
_entity_poly.pdbx_strand_id
1 'polypeptide(L)'
;MVNKPPSTLVTRLKTYINKHHRYHRNRTYSSTVSGSAGIQRSQADSILLASSPATPMKTSHVWAVCVTALLCLHLGTTVTDGAEVRFDYTNGPNGPANWGNFPGWETCKTGRMQSPMLITPDIMVTDKKLDAKLGTNYPKGPIPANISNNGHTIEVAVSGLELKINKVKYYSRQMHVHYPSEHTILGYTFPLELHLVHVEPATGKIAVVGWLFTLGADSPFLAQFFDNLPTYTPGSEETFPIDPIKFLLSTEGTYGRYMGSLTTPPCTEGVTWTLMLWDFPTVSTNQLNLLKAALPESNARPTQPANGRKLRIST
;
A
#
# COMPACT_ATOMS: atom_id res chain seq x y z
N MET A 1 27.15 0.54 0.45
CA MET A 1 26.87 -0.83 0.95
C MET A 1 25.54 -0.79 1.67
N VAL A 2 24.48 -1.42 1.15
CA VAL A 2 23.19 -1.51 1.84
C VAL A 2 23.19 -2.83 2.61
N ASN A 3 23.34 -2.74 3.93
CA ASN A 3 23.43 -3.90 4.81
C ASN A 3 22.09 -4.65 4.81
N LYS A 4 22.11 -5.98 4.84
CA LYS A 4 20.91 -6.75 5.23
C LYS A 4 20.38 -6.21 6.56
N PRO A 5 19.06 -6.23 6.82
CA PRO A 5 18.57 -5.88 8.14
C PRO A 5 19.30 -6.76 9.15
N PRO A 6 19.86 -6.17 10.22
CA PRO A 6 20.54 -6.96 11.24
C PRO A 6 19.61 -8.11 11.64
N SER A 7 20.13 -9.34 11.74
CA SER A 7 19.33 -10.49 12.20
C SER A 7 18.61 -10.16 13.52
N THR A 8 19.22 -9.28 14.32
CA THR A 8 18.67 -8.69 15.55
C THR A 8 17.46 -7.79 15.33
N LEU A 9 17.36 -7.03 14.22
CA LEU A 9 16.21 -6.18 13.90
C LEU A 9 14.97 -7.02 13.65
N VAL A 10 15.06 -7.96 12.71
CA VAL A 10 13.96 -8.88 12.39
C VAL A 10 13.61 -9.68 13.64
N THR A 11 14.61 -10.16 14.39
CA THR A 11 14.36 -10.88 15.66
C THR A 11 13.71 -9.99 16.72
N ARG A 12 14.08 -8.71 16.85
CA ARG A 12 13.48 -7.76 17.80
C ARG A 12 12.03 -7.45 17.44
N LEU A 13 11.76 -7.20 16.16
CA LEU A 13 10.40 -6.99 15.65
C LEU A 13 9.56 -8.25 15.87
N LYS A 14 10.08 -9.43 15.51
CA LYS A 14 9.45 -10.73 15.75
C LYS A 14 9.20 -10.96 17.24
N THR A 15 10.18 -10.68 18.09
CA THR A 15 10.07 -10.83 19.55
C THR A 15 9.01 -9.89 20.11
N TYR A 16 8.97 -8.63 19.66
CA TYR A 16 7.96 -7.66 20.08
C TYR A 16 6.56 -8.15 19.68
N ILE A 17 6.34 -8.41 18.39
CA ILE A 17 5.08 -8.94 17.86
C ILE A 17 4.67 -10.18 18.66
N ASN A 18 5.54 -11.19 18.77
CA ASN A 18 5.26 -12.44 19.49
C ASN A 18 4.97 -12.25 20.98
N LYS A 19 5.71 -11.39 21.70
CA LYS A 19 5.49 -11.10 23.12
C LYS A 19 4.10 -10.52 23.33
N HIS A 20 3.69 -9.60 22.46
CA HIS A 20 2.36 -8.99 22.54
C HIS A 20 1.24 -9.96 22.12
N HIS A 21 1.45 -10.88 21.18
CA HIS A 21 0.49 -11.97 20.93
C HIS A 21 0.39 -12.97 22.10
N ARG A 22 1.48 -13.26 22.82
CA ARG A 22 1.50 -14.25 23.94
C ARG A 22 0.98 -13.66 25.25
N TYR A 23 1.35 -12.43 25.60
CA TYR A 23 0.93 -11.77 26.85
C TYR A 23 -0.61 -11.69 26.98
N HIS A 24 -1.32 -11.63 25.85
CA HIS A 24 -2.78 -11.56 25.84
C HIS A 24 -3.50 -12.91 25.73
N ARG A 25 -2.83 -14.00 25.29
CA ARG A 25 -3.39 -15.37 25.34
C ARG A 25 -3.53 -15.89 26.77
N ASN A 26 -2.57 -15.57 27.65
CA ASN A 26 -2.59 -16.00 29.05
C ASN A 26 -3.64 -15.27 29.90
N ARG A 27 -4.18 -14.13 29.43
CA ARG A 27 -5.24 -13.40 30.14
C ARG A 27 -6.64 -13.93 29.84
N THR A 28 -6.85 -14.54 28.67
CA THR A 28 -8.10 -15.22 28.29
C THR A 28 -8.29 -16.57 28.98
N TYR A 29 -7.24 -17.20 29.52
CA TYR A 29 -7.36 -18.48 30.23
C TYR A 29 -7.72 -18.32 31.72
N SER A 30 -7.63 -17.10 32.27
CA SER A 30 -7.84 -16.85 33.70
C SER A 30 -9.29 -16.47 34.08
N SER A 31 -10.23 -16.40 33.13
CA SER A 31 -11.60 -15.90 33.40
C SER A 31 -12.74 -16.85 33.02
N THR A 32 -12.48 -18.13 32.75
CA THR A 32 -13.56 -19.10 32.48
C THR A 32 -13.26 -20.47 33.07
N VAL A 33 -13.45 -20.61 34.38
CA VAL A 33 -13.76 -21.90 35.02
C VAL A 33 -14.78 -21.65 36.14
N SER A 34 -16.06 -21.78 35.80
CA SER A 34 -17.12 -22.33 36.69
C SER A 34 -18.46 -22.27 35.96
N GLY A 35 -19.06 -23.42 35.67
CA GLY A 35 -20.45 -23.50 35.22
C GLY A 35 -20.72 -24.60 34.19
N SER A 36 -20.85 -25.83 34.67
CA SER A 36 -21.34 -27.01 33.94
C SER A 36 -22.87 -27.13 33.95
N ALA A 37 -23.38 -28.02 33.09
CA ALA A 37 -24.77 -28.51 32.90
C ALA A 37 -25.59 -27.71 31.86
N GLY A 38 -26.30 -28.30 30.89
CA GLY A 38 -26.58 -29.69 30.54
C GLY A 38 -27.85 -29.73 29.65
N ILE A 39 -28.00 -30.79 28.84
CA ILE A 39 -29.26 -31.40 28.34
C ILE A 39 -29.85 -30.97 26.97
N GLN A 40 -29.70 -31.94 26.04
CA GLN A 40 -30.62 -32.57 25.06
C GLN A 40 -31.26 -31.89 23.83
N ARG A 41 -31.42 -32.79 22.84
CA ARG A 41 -31.91 -32.75 21.45
C ARG A 41 -33.42 -32.53 21.31
N SER A 42 -33.83 -32.01 20.14
CA SER A 42 -34.87 -32.63 19.31
C SER A 42 -34.77 -32.23 17.82
N GLN A 43 -35.05 -33.21 16.96
CA GLN A 43 -35.42 -33.16 15.53
C GLN A 43 -36.79 -32.44 15.36
N ALA A 44 -37.39 -32.11 14.22
CA ALA A 44 -37.17 -32.10 12.77
C ALA A 44 -38.25 -31.14 12.20
N ASP A 45 -38.10 -30.64 10.98
CA ASP A 45 -39.06 -30.90 9.88
C ASP A 45 -38.88 -29.96 8.68
N SER A 46 -39.07 -30.58 7.52
CA SER A 46 -38.87 -30.06 6.17
C SER A 46 -40.22 -29.67 5.60
N ILE A 47 -40.34 -28.52 4.93
CA ILE A 47 -41.40 -28.31 3.92
C ILE A 47 -40.79 -27.61 2.70
N LEU A 48 -40.75 -28.38 1.60
CA LEU A 48 -40.64 -27.95 0.21
C LEU A 48 -42.00 -27.44 -0.27
N LEU A 49 -42.03 -26.32 -1.00
CA LEU A 49 -42.94 -26.13 -2.13
C LEU A 49 -42.20 -25.33 -3.23
N ALA A 50 -42.37 -25.82 -4.45
CA ALA A 50 -41.63 -25.47 -5.65
C ALA A 50 -42.42 -24.54 -6.59
N SER A 51 -41.65 -23.84 -7.43
CA SER A 51 -41.87 -23.47 -8.85
C SER A 51 -43.13 -22.65 -9.22
N SER A 52 -43.16 -21.76 -10.22
CA SER A 52 -42.44 -21.66 -11.50
C SER A 52 -42.49 -20.18 -12.03
N PRO A 53 -42.21 -19.84 -13.32
CA PRO A 53 -41.25 -18.81 -13.65
C PRO A 53 -41.87 -17.56 -14.31
N ALA A 54 -41.16 -16.43 -14.30
CA ALA A 54 -41.46 -15.30 -15.17
C ALA A 54 -40.32 -15.14 -16.20
N THR A 55 -40.72 -15.18 -17.46
CA THR A 55 -39.93 -15.07 -18.69
C THR A 55 -39.47 -13.62 -18.96
N PRO A 56 -38.55 -13.41 -19.93
CA PRO A 56 -37.66 -12.25 -19.93
C PRO A 56 -38.25 -11.07 -20.70
N MET A 57 -38.18 -9.87 -20.12
CA MET A 57 -38.49 -8.63 -20.83
C MET A 57 -37.21 -8.05 -21.41
N LYS A 58 -37.03 -8.24 -22.73
CA LYS A 58 -36.05 -7.51 -23.53
C LYS A 58 -36.47 -6.04 -23.58
N THR A 59 -35.65 -5.15 -23.04
CA THR A 59 -35.62 -3.76 -23.48
C THR A 59 -34.17 -3.35 -23.70
N SER A 60 -33.84 -3.23 -24.98
CA SER A 60 -32.61 -2.63 -25.49
C SER A 60 -32.63 -1.15 -25.19
N HIS A 61 -31.85 -0.72 -24.20
CA HIS A 61 -31.45 0.68 -24.07
C HIS A 61 -29.93 0.72 -23.96
N VAL A 62 -29.32 1.09 -25.09
CA VAL A 62 -27.91 1.44 -25.22
C VAL A 62 -27.66 2.65 -24.32
N TRP A 63 -27.14 2.42 -23.12
CA TRP A 63 -26.54 3.50 -22.34
C TRP A 63 -25.09 3.63 -22.81
N ALA A 64 -24.89 4.53 -23.76
CA ALA A 64 -23.60 5.12 -24.04
C ALA A 64 -23.07 5.70 -22.71
N VAL A 65 -22.05 5.05 -22.14
CA VAL A 65 -21.29 5.65 -21.05
C VAL A 65 -20.57 6.84 -21.65
N CYS A 66 -21.12 8.01 -21.38
CA CYS A 66 -20.47 9.29 -21.62
C CYS A 66 -19.11 9.27 -20.91
N VAL A 67 -18.05 9.10 -21.69
CA VAL A 67 -16.71 9.53 -21.32
C VAL A 67 -16.82 11.03 -21.12
N THR A 68 -17.01 11.48 -19.87
CA THR A 68 -16.82 12.88 -19.54
C THR A 68 -15.32 13.14 -19.62
N ALA A 69 -14.89 13.51 -20.82
CA ALA A 69 -13.70 14.30 -21.02
C ALA A 69 -13.82 15.54 -20.13
N LEU A 70 -12.97 15.64 -19.12
CA LEU A 70 -12.66 16.92 -18.51
C LEU A 70 -11.92 17.73 -19.58
N LEU A 71 -12.70 18.49 -20.34
CA LEU A 71 -12.25 19.45 -21.34
C LEU A 71 -11.26 20.42 -20.69
N CYS A 72 -10.05 20.47 -21.22
CA CYS A 72 -9.13 21.59 -21.07
C CYS A 72 -9.82 22.87 -21.55
N LEU A 73 -10.20 23.76 -20.64
CA LEU A 73 -10.44 25.16 -21.00
C LEU A 73 -9.10 25.79 -21.40
N HIS A 74 -8.93 26.00 -22.71
CA HIS A 74 -7.89 26.86 -23.26
C HIS A 74 -8.31 28.31 -23.03
N LEU A 75 -7.77 28.93 -21.97
CA LEU A 75 -7.51 30.35 -21.97
C LEU A 75 -6.02 30.51 -22.28
N GLY A 76 -5.74 31.10 -23.43
CA GLY A 76 -4.40 31.31 -23.93
C GLY A 76 -3.60 32.18 -22.98
N THR A 77 -2.61 31.57 -22.36
CA THR A 77 -1.35 32.24 -22.01
C THR A 77 -0.26 31.43 -22.68
N THR A 78 0.57 32.08 -23.48
CA THR A 78 1.81 31.51 -24.01
C THR A 78 2.67 31.06 -22.83
N VAL A 79 2.59 29.78 -22.47
CA VAL A 79 3.51 29.17 -21.52
C VAL A 79 4.73 28.75 -22.32
N THR A 80 5.84 29.42 -22.04
CA THR A 80 7.17 29.03 -22.50
C THR A 80 7.45 27.58 -22.11
N ASP A 81 7.93 26.84 -23.11
CA ASP A 81 8.48 25.50 -23.02
C ASP A 81 9.47 25.34 -21.85
N GLY A 82 9.35 24.21 -21.15
CA GLY A 82 10.06 23.90 -19.90
C GLY A 82 9.09 23.44 -18.81
N ALA A 83 8.68 22.18 -18.81
CA ALA A 83 8.03 21.57 -17.65
C ALA A 83 9.02 21.59 -16.48
N GLU A 84 8.97 22.64 -15.67
CA GLU A 84 9.79 22.79 -14.48
C GLU A 84 9.49 21.61 -13.56
N VAL A 85 10.51 20.81 -13.24
CA VAL A 85 10.41 19.74 -12.24
C VAL A 85 10.02 20.41 -10.92
N ARG A 86 8.73 20.38 -10.59
CA ARG A 86 8.18 21.12 -9.44
C ARG A 86 8.69 20.60 -8.10
N PHE A 87 9.18 19.35 -8.04
CA PHE A 87 9.80 18.78 -6.85
C PHE A 87 10.82 17.71 -7.19
N ASP A 88 11.81 17.53 -6.31
CA ASP A 88 12.77 16.44 -6.35
C ASP A 88 13.01 15.90 -4.92
N TYR A 89 13.99 15.00 -4.78
CA TYR A 89 14.38 14.38 -3.52
C TYR A 89 15.77 14.80 -3.04
N THR A 90 16.36 15.80 -3.68
CA THR A 90 17.67 16.34 -3.30
C THR A 90 17.56 17.17 -2.02
N ASN A 91 18.69 17.62 -1.48
CA ASN A 91 18.71 18.63 -0.41
C ASN A 91 18.61 20.07 -0.95
N GLY A 92 18.22 20.24 -2.22
CA GLY A 92 18.11 21.53 -2.90
C GLY A 92 16.78 22.25 -2.68
N PRO A 93 16.54 23.35 -3.42
CA PRO A 93 15.33 24.18 -3.31
C PRO A 93 14.02 23.42 -3.58
N ASN A 94 14.07 22.38 -4.41
CA ASN A 94 12.91 21.56 -4.78
C ASN A 94 12.79 20.28 -3.93
N GLY A 95 13.66 20.13 -2.93
CA GLY A 95 13.76 18.94 -2.09
C GLY A 95 12.67 18.81 -1.02
N PRO A 96 12.58 17.66 -0.33
CA PRO A 96 11.48 17.36 0.60
C PRO A 96 11.32 18.33 1.76
N ALA A 97 12.41 18.95 2.22
CA ALA A 97 12.38 19.98 3.27
C ALA A 97 11.65 21.27 2.82
N ASN A 98 11.53 21.48 1.52
CA ASN A 98 11.00 22.71 0.91
C ASN A 98 9.66 22.52 0.19
N TRP A 99 9.18 21.28 -0.01
CA TRP A 99 7.92 21.00 -0.71
C TRP A 99 6.73 21.82 -0.19
N GLY A 100 6.64 22.03 1.13
CA GLY A 100 5.54 22.82 1.70
C GLY A 100 5.66 24.34 1.55
N ASN A 101 6.69 24.85 0.87
CA ASN A 101 6.81 26.25 0.51
C ASN A 101 6.22 26.56 -0.89
N PHE A 102 5.88 25.52 -1.68
CA PHE A 102 5.24 25.69 -2.98
C PHE A 102 3.72 25.88 -2.81
N PRO A 103 3.09 26.77 -3.60
CA PRO A 103 1.65 27.01 -3.53
C PRO A 103 0.82 25.73 -3.72
N GLY A 104 -0.09 25.47 -2.79
CA GLY A 104 -0.98 24.30 -2.80
C GLY A 104 -0.38 23.04 -2.18
N TRP A 105 0.88 23.07 -1.72
CA TRP A 105 1.58 21.96 -1.09
C TRP A 105 1.86 22.20 0.40
N GLU A 106 1.26 23.24 0.99
CA GLU A 106 1.53 23.68 2.37
C GLU A 106 1.34 22.57 3.41
N THR A 107 0.45 21.61 3.13
CA THR A 107 0.23 20.40 3.95
C THR A 107 1.51 19.59 4.14
N CYS A 108 2.43 19.58 3.18
CA CYS A 108 3.73 18.92 3.31
C CYS A 108 4.55 19.44 4.49
N LYS A 109 4.32 20.69 4.91
CA LYS A 109 5.02 21.36 6.03
C LYS A 109 4.14 21.51 7.28
N THR A 110 2.85 21.78 7.10
CA THR A 110 1.93 22.09 8.21
C THR A 110 1.14 20.90 8.72
N GLY A 111 1.05 19.83 7.92
CA GLY A 111 0.34 18.61 8.27
C GLY A 111 0.91 17.92 9.51
N ARG A 112 0.04 17.35 10.34
CA ARG A 112 0.43 16.66 11.59
C ARG A 112 0.27 15.15 11.51
N MET A 113 -0.35 14.65 10.44
CA MET A 113 -0.52 13.25 10.10
C MET A 113 0.30 12.86 8.87
N GLN A 114 1.50 13.41 8.72
CA GLN A 114 2.37 13.14 7.57
C GLN A 114 2.98 11.73 7.58
N SER A 115 3.25 11.20 6.39
CA SER A 115 3.93 9.94 6.11
C SER A 115 5.21 10.21 5.30
N PRO A 116 6.22 9.31 5.33
CA PRO A 116 6.29 8.05 6.08
C PRO A 116 6.60 8.26 7.57
N MET A 117 6.51 7.21 8.39
CA MET A 117 6.89 7.29 9.81
C MET A 117 8.08 6.40 10.14
N LEU A 118 8.89 6.83 11.12
CA LEU A 118 9.79 5.94 11.86
C LEU A 118 8.97 5.05 12.78
N ILE A 119 9.10 3.74 12.61
CA ILE A 119 8.34 2.74 13.35
C ILE A 119 9.18 2.19 14.51
N THR A 120 8.75 2.48 15.73
CA THR A 120 9.39 2.06 16.98
C THR A 120 8.39 1.37 17.92
N PRO A 121 8.85 0.51 18.84
CA PRO A 121 7.98 -0.21 19.78
C PRO A 121 7.03 0.69 20.58
N ASP A 122 7.44 1.90 20.97
CA ASP A 122 6.63 2.82 21.77
C ASP A 122 5.40 3.40 21.03
N ILE A 123 5.42 3.38 19.69
CA ILE A 123 4.25 3.75 18.88
C ILE A 123 3.43 2.54 18.42
N MET A 124 3.91 1.31 18.61
CA MET A 124 3.18 0.10 18.25
C MET A 124 2.19 -0.29 19.34
N VAL A 125 0.92 -0.42 18.97
CA VAL A 125 -0.13 -0.87 19.89
C VAL A 125 -0.93 -1.98 19.24
N THR A 126 -1.06 -3.11 19.92
CA THR A 126 -1.90 -4.21 19.45
C THR A 126 -3.38 -3.80 19.44
N ASP A 127 -4.08 -4.02 18.32
CA ASP A 127 -5.51 -3.74 18.20
C ASP A 127 -6.27 -5.00 17.77
N LYS A 128 -6.98 -5.62 18.72
CA LYS A 128 -7.77 -6.84 18.50
C LYS A 128 -8.98 -6.65 17.59
N LYS A 129 -9.32 -5.40 17.25
CA LYS A 129 -10.38 -5.10 16.29
C LYS A 129 -9.90 -5.18 14.85
N LEU A 130 -8.58 -5.22 14.63
CA LEU A 130 -8.03 -5.48 13.30
C LEU A 130 -8.11 -6.96 13.00
N ASP A 131 -8.60 -7.29 11.81
CA ASP A 131 -8.64 -8.66 11.33
C ASP A 131 -7.22 -9.23 11.25
N ALA A 132 -7.06 -10.50 11.64
CA ALA A 132 -5.77 -11.20 11.60
C ALA A 132 -5.17 -11.24 10.18
N LYS A 133 -6.05 -11.23 9.17
CA LYS A 133 -5.70 -11.22 7.76
C LYS A 133 -6.14 -9.91 7.12
N LEU A 134 -5.33 -9.39 6.22
CA LEU A 134 -5.76 -8.25 5.43
C LEU A 134 -6.90 -8.68 4.49
N GLY A 135 -8.03 -7.99 4.54
CA GLY A 135 -9.18 -8.29 3.68
C GLY A 135 -8.89 -7.91 2.24
N THR A 136 -8.38 -8.83 1.43
CA THR A 136 -8.08 -8.58 0.01
C THR A 136 -8.84 -9.54 -0.89
N ASN A 137 -9.28 -9.05 -2.05
CA ASN A 137 -9.76 -9.88 -3.15
C ASN A 137 -9.00 -9.47 -4.42
N TYR A 138 -7.84 -10.09 -4.61
CA TYR A 138 -7.00 -9.88 -5.77
C TYR A 138 -7.27 -11.03 -6.76
N PRO A 139 -7.38 -10.74 -8.07
CA PRO A 139 -7.57 -11.75 -9.09
C PRO A 139 -6.32 -12.64 -9.23
N LYS A 140 -6.54 -13.94 -9.41
CA LYS A 140 -5.47 -14.89 -9.72
C LYS A 140 -5.11 -14.80 -11.19
N GLY A 141 -3.82 -14.85 -11.48
CA GLY A 141 -3.29 -14.83 -12.84
C GLY A 141 -2.99 -13.42 -13.34
N PRO A 142 -2.45 -13.31 -14.56
CA PRO A 142 -2.04 -12.04 -15.11
C PRO A 142 -3.22 -11.12 -15.40
N ILE A 143 -3.10 -9.84 -15.04
CA ILE A 143 -4.05 -8.77 -15.36
C ILE A 143 -3.33 -7.66 -16.13
N PRO A 144 -4.01 -6.93 -17.02
CA PRO A 144 -3.42 -5.80 -17.71
C PRO A 144 -2.90 -4.75 -16.72
N ALA A 145 -1.67 -4.31 -16.92
CA ALA A 145 -1.11 -3.17 -16.22
C ALA A 145 -0.37 -2.27 -17.20
N ASN A 146 -0.37 -0.99 -16.89
CA ASN A 146 0.36 0.01 -17.62
C ASN A 146 1.53 0.50 -16.78
N ILE A 147 2.73 0.50 -17.34
CA ILE A 147 3.97 0.72 -16.62
C ILE A 147 4.68 1.91 -17.21
N SER A 148 5.06 2.83 -16.33
CA SER A 148 5.69 4.09 -16.71
C SER A 148 6.84 4.44 -15.78
N ASN A 149 7.81 5.16 -16.34
CA ASN A 149 8.78 5.92 -15.58
C ASN A 149 8.35 7.38 -15.61
N ASN A 150 7.74 7.86 -14.54
CA ASN A 150 7.20 9.24 -14.49
C ASN A 150 8.25 10.29 -14.07
N GLY A 151 9.53 9.92 -14.04
CA GLY A 151 10.64 10.77 -13.60
C GLY A 151 10.86 10.79 -12.08
N HIS A 152 9.88 10.34 -11.28
CA HIS A 152 9.99 10.26 -9.82
C HIS A 152 9.93 8.84 -9.27
N THR A 153 9.27 7.94 -9.99
CA THR A 153 9.17 6.52 -9.64
C THR A 153 8.89 5.69 -10.88
N ILE A 154 9.10 4.38 -10.76
CA ILE A 154 8.46 3.40 -11.63
C ILE A 154 7.05 3.19 -11.09
N GLU A 155 6.05 3.53 -11.89
CA GLU A 155 4.64 3.38 -11.58
C GLU A 155 4.04 2.28 -12.44
N VAL A 156 3.17 1.48 -11.84
CA VAL A 156 2.42 0.40 -12.46
C VAL A 156 0.95 0.66 -12.21
N ALA A 157 0.28 1.31 -13.16
CA ALA A 157 -1.16 1.52 -13.14
C ALA A 157 -1.88 0.17 -13.29
N VAL A 158 -2.67 -0.18 -12.29
CA VAL A 158 -3.33 -1.48 -12.17
C VAL A 158 -4.69 -1.32 -11.51
N SER A 159 -5.70 -1.98 -12.07
CA SER A 159 -7.07 -1.94 -11.57
C SER A 159 -7.58 -3.33 -11.21
N GLY A 160 -8.64 -3.39 -10.40
CA GLY A 160 -9.29 -4.65 -10.04
C GLY A 160 -8.72 -5.35 -8.80
N LEU A 161 -7.71 -4.78 -8.13
CA LEU A 161 -7.26 -5.28 -6.82
C LEU A 161 -8.14 -4.66 -5.72
N GLU A 162 -8.97 -5.47 -5.07
CA GLU A 162 -9.87 -5.01 -4.00
C GLU A 162 -9.22 -5.13 -2.62
N LEU A 163 -9.22 -4.03 -1.86
CA LEU A 163 -8.88 -3.97 -0.45
C LEU A 163 -10.14 -3.64 0.36
N LYS A 164 -10.41 -4.40 1.41
CA LYS A 164 -11.55 -4.24 2.31
C LYS A 164 -11.08 -3.81 3.71
N ILE A 165 -11.56 -2.67 4.16
CA ILE A 165 -11.26 -2.10 5.48
C ILE A 165 -12.59 -1.79 6.17
N ASN A 166 -12.88 -2.41 7.33
CA ASN A 166 -14.10 -2.16 8.09
C ASN A 166 -15.39 -2.22 7.24
N LYS A 167 -15.47 -3.23 6.34
CA LYS A 167 -16.53 -3.42 5.34
C LYS A 167 -16.56 -2.44 4.16
N VAL A 168 -15.75 -1.38 4.17
CA VAL A 168 -15.57 -0.46 3.05
C VAL A 168 -14.61 -1.07 2.04
N LYS A 169 -14.96 -0.96 0.76
CA LYS A 169 -14.14 -1.46 -0.35
C LYS A 169 -13.37 -0.32 -1.01
N TYR A 170 -12.09 -0.56 -1.23
CA TYR A 170 -11.16 0.29 -1.96
C TYR A 170 -10.65 -0.51 -3.15
N TYR A 171 -10.44 0.16 -4.29
CA TYR A 171 -9.93 -0.47 -5.51
C TYR A 171 -8.61 0.15 -5.92
N SER A 172 -7.68 -0.69 -6.38
CA SER A 172 -6.36 -0.23 -6.81
C SER A 172 -6.45 0.80 -7.94
N ARG A 173 -5.49 1.71 -7.92
CA ARG A 173 -5.23 2.68 -8.99
C ARG A 173 -3.87 2.42 -9.60
N GLN A 174 -2.85 2.33 -8.75
CA GLN A 174 -1.49 2.07 -9.16
C GLN A 174 -0.72 1.42 -8.01
N MET A 175 0.43 0.86 -8.36
CA MET A 175 1.51 0.65 -7.42
C MET A 175 2.79 1.31 -7.90
N HIS A 176 3.70 1.61 -6.98
CA HIS A 176 4.97 2.25 -7.28
C HIS A 176 6.03 1.86 -6.24
N VAL A 177 7.30 2.13 -6.56
CA VAL A 177 8.44 1.73 -5.74
C VAL A 177 9.28 2.92 -5.28
N HIS A 178 9.69 2.87 -4.02
CA HIS A 178 10.66 3.79 -3.44
C HIS A 178 11.97 3.07 -3.14
N TYR A 179 13.10 3.69 -3.47
CA TYR A 179 14.41 3.24 -3.05
C TYR A 179 15.24 4.41 -2.47
N PRO A 180 15.79 4.25 -1.25
CA PRO A 180 15.52 3.16 -0.31
C PRO A 180 14.06 3.23 0.21
N SER A 181 13.70 2.45 1.23
CA SER A 181 12.36 2.55 1.82
C SER A 181 12.11 3.91 2.45
N GLU A 182 10.84 4.31 2.45
CA GLU A 182 10.36 5.54 3.07
C GLU A 182 10.08 5.31 4.56
N HIS A 183 9.34 4.25 4.88
CA HIS A 183 9.19 3.80 6.25
C HIS A 183 10.50 3.18 6.74
N THR A 184 10.80 3.43 8.01
CA THR A 184 11.93 2.78 8.69
C THR A 184 11.43 2.05 9.92
N ILE A 185 12.10 0.97 10.31
CA ILE A 185 11.79 0.22 11.54
C ILE A 185 13.01 0.29 12.45
N LEU A 186 12.85 0.83 13.66
CA LEU A 186 13.95 1.02 14.61
C LEU A 186 15.16 1.77 13.99
N GLY A 187 14.87 2.74 13.11
CA GLY A 187 15.89 3.52 12.39
C GLY A 187 16.56 2.78 11.24
N TYR A 188 16.19 1.53 10.97
CA TYR A 188 16.69 0.80 9.83
C TYR A 188 15.87 1.12 8.57
N THR A 189 16.57 1.57 7.53
CA THR A 189 16.03 1.80 6.19
C THR A 189 16.20 0.54 5.34
N PHE A 190 15.12 0.07 4.75
CA PHE A 190 15.11 -1.09 3.86
C PHE A 190 15.57 -0.69 2.45
N PRO A 191 16.11 -1.62 1.65
CA PRO A 191 16.57 -1.32 0.29
C PRO A 191 15.48 -0.84 -0.67
N LEU A 192 14.22 -1.25 -0.47
CA LEU A 192 13.10 -0.92 -1.35
C LEU A 192 11.79 -0.95 -0.55
N GLU A 193 10.84 -0.11 -0.92
CA GLU A 193 9.46 -0.16 -0.47
C GLU A 193 8.50 -0.08 -1.66
N LEU A 194 7.46 -0.92 -1.67
CA LEU A 194 6.40 -0.87 -2.67
C LEU A 194 5.11 -0.37 -2.04
N HIS A 195 4.45 0.57 -2.70
CA HIS A 195 3.14 1.08 -2.31
C HIS A 195 2.10 0.63 -3.31
N LEU A 196 0.99 0.07 -2.84
CA LEU A 196 -0.21 -0.18 -3.64
C LEU A 196 -1.32 0.77 -3.19
N VAL A 197 -1.68 1.71 -4.06
CA VAL A 197 -2.65 2.77 -3.80
C VAL A 197 -4.05 2.32 -4.20
N HIS A 198 -4.99 2.43 -3.27
CA HIS A 198 -6.39 2.13 -3.47
C HIS A 198 -7.26 3.34 -3.16
N VAL A 199 -8.41 3.45 -3.83
CA VAL A 199 -9.38 4.52 -3.64
C VAL A 199 -10.76 3.94 -3.38
N GLU A 200 -11.45 4.47 -2.37
CA GLU A 200 -12.87 4.22 -2.13
C GLU A 200 -13.71 4.96 -3.20
N PRO A 201 -14.51 4.27 -4.03
CA PRO A 201 -15.27 4.92 -5.09
C PRO A 201 -16.29 5.96 -4.59
N ALA A 202 -16.90 5.73 -3.43
CA ALA A 202 -17.98 6.56 -2.92
C ALA A 202 -17.50 7.92 -2.37
N THR A 203 -16.29 7.98 -1.82
CA THR A 203 -15.81 9.17 -1.08
C THR A 203 -14.49 9.73 -1.62
N GLY A 204 -13.77 8.97 -2.45
CA GLY A 204 -12.41 9.30 -2.87
C GLY A 204 -11.34 9.08 -1.79
N LYS A 205 -11.69 8.54 -0.62
CA LYS A 205 -10.70 8.22 0.43
C LYS A 205 -9.63 7.26 -0.08
N ILE A 206 -8.40 7.51 0.34
CA ILE A 206 -7.22 6.76 -0.11
C ILE A 206 -6.81 5.76 0.97
N ALA A 207 -6.50 4.54 0.56
CA ALA A 207 -5.83 3.54 1.38
C ALA A 207 -4.58 3.03 0.66
N VAL A 208 -3.46 2.95 1.36
CA VAL A 208 -2.20 2.46 0.81
C VAL A 208 -1.77 1.22 1.57
N VAL A 209 -1.34 0.19 0.86
CA VAL A 209 -0.65 -0.96 1.45
C VAL A 209 0.82 -0.90 1.06
N GLY A 210 1.70 -0.95 2.05
CA GLY A 210 3.14 -0.80 1.88
C GLY A 210 3.89 -2.09 2.24
N TRP A 211 4.86 -2.48 1.41
CA TRP A 211 5.75 -3.61 1.67
C TRP A 211 7.21 -3.18 1.67
N LEU A 212 7.89 -3.51 2.76
CA LEU A 212 9.33 -3.30 2.91
C LEU A 212 10.07 -4.54 2.41
N PHE A 213 11.07 -4.34 1.56
CA PHE A 213 11.85 -5.45 0.99
C PHE A 213 13.20 -5.57 1.68
N THR A 214 13.70 -6.79 1.85
CA THR A 214 15.05 -7.05 2.34
C THR A 214 15.97 -7.46 1.21
N LEU A 215 17.28 -7.26 1.37
CA LEU A 215 18.24 -7.72 0.37
C LEU A 215 18.31 -9.26 0.40
N GLY A 216 18.04 -9.91 -0.72
CA GLY A 216 17.99 -11.37 -0.81
C GLY A 216 17.99 -11.88 -2.25
N ALA A 217 17.20 -12.94 -2.49
CA ALA A 217 17.01 -13.49 -3.83
C ALA A 217 16.20 -12.53 -4.72
N ASP A 218 16.26 -12.76 -6.03
CA ASP A 218 15.43 -12.05 -7.01
C ASP A 218 13.94 -12.18 -6.63
N SER A 219 13.24 -11.05 -6.62
CA SER A 219 11.79 -11.04 -6.52
C SER A 219 11.20 -11.44 -7.87
N PRO A 220 10.48 -12.57 -7.99
CA PRO A 220 9.82 -12.91 -9.24
C PRO A 220 8.71 -11.92 -9.59
N PHE A 221 8.15 -11.22 -8.60
CA PHE A 221 7.20 -10.15 -8.89
C PHE A 221 7.87 -8.95 -9.53
N LEU A 222 8.96 -8.43 -8.92
CA LEU A 222 9.62 -7.25 -9.47
C LEU A 222 10.14 -7.53 -10.87
N ALA A 223 10.66 -8.74 -11.12
CA ALA A 223 11.15 -9.16 -12.45
C ALA A 223 10.12 -8.92 -13.57
N GLN A 224 8.82 -9.03 -13.29
CA GLN A 224 7.76 -8.80 -14.30
C GLN A 224 7.87 -7.43 -14.96
N PHE A 225 8.38 -6.41 -14.26
CA PHE A 225 8.54 -5.06 -14.80
C PHE A 225 9.94 -4.48 -14.64
N PHE A 226 10.79 -5.07 -13.78
CA PHE A 226 12.17 -4.64 -13.62
C PHE A 226 13.06 -5.08 -14.78
N ASP A 227 12.76 -6.22 -15.41
CA ASP A 227 13.58 -6.76 -16.50
C ASP A 227 13.56 -5.85 -17.74
N ASN A 228 12.49 -5.06 -17.88
CA ASN A 228 12.31 -4.07 -18.95
C ASN A 228 12.67 -2.64 -18.51
N LEU A 229 13.11 -2.40 -17.27
CA LEU A 229 13.51 -1.06 -16.83
C LEU A 229 14.52 -0.35 -17.76
N PRO A 230 15.49 -1.04 -18.38
CA PRO A 230 16.40 -0.39 -19.32
C PRO A 230 15.70 0.24 -20.54
N THR A 231 14.48 -0.17 -20.89
CA THR A 231 13.68 0.43 -21.97
C THR A 231 12.82 1.59 -21.47
N TYR A 232 12.61 1.71 -20.15
CA TYR A 232 11.78 2.74 -19.55
C TYR A 232 12.54 4.04 -19.30
N THR A 233 12.63 4.87 -20.33
CA THR A 233 13.10 6.26 -20.21
C THR A 233 12.04 7.16 -19.57
N PRO A 234 12.40 8.29 -18.92
CA PRO A 234 11.40 9.20 -18.37
C PRO A 234 10.35 9.61 -19.40
N GLY A 235 9.06 9.37 -19.09
CA GLY A 235 7.93 9.57 -19.99
C GLY A 235 7.53 8.36 -20.84
N SER A 236 8.26 7.25 -20.76
CA SER A 236 7.89 5.99 -21.43
C SER A 236 6.67 5.35 -20.80
N GLU A 237 5.87 4.67 -21.62
CA GLU A 237 4.68 3.95 -21.18
C GLU A 237 4.57 2.62 -21.95
N GLU A 238 4.44 1.49 -21.25
CA GLU A 238 4.24 0.17 -21.85
C GLU A 238 3.10 -0.58 -21.14
N THR A 239 2.30 -1.32 -21.91
CA THR A 239 1.24 -2.16 -21.36
C THR A 239 1.60 -3.63 -21.51
N PHE A 240 1.63 -4.36 -20.39
CA PHE A 240 1.76 -5.81 -20.40
C PHE A 240 1.10 -6.41 -19.15
N PRO A 241 0.72 -7.69 -19.22
CA PRO A 241 0.05 -8.32 -18.10
C PRO A 241 1.03 -8.60 -16.96
N ILE A 242 0.64 -8.26 -15.73
CA ILE A 242 1.35 -8.62 -14.49
C ILE A 242 0.49 -9.57 -13.68
N ASP A 243 1.10 -10.54 -13.02
CA ASP A 243 0.42 -11.34 -12.00
C ASP A 243 0.71 -10.74 -10.61
N PRO A 244 -0.27 -10.08 -9.99
CA PRO A 244 -0.10 -9.41 -8.70
C PRO A 244 -0.02 -10.38 -7.53
N ILE A 245 -0.39 -11.66 -7.73
CA ILE A 245 -0.43 -12.68 -6.66
C ILE A 245 0.73 -13.66 -6.78
N LYS A 246 1.27 -13.88 -8.00
CA LYS A 246 2.23 -14.97 -8.26
C LYS A 246 3.41 -14.96 -7.31
N PHE A 247 3.94 -13.80 -6.92
CA PHE A 247 5.03 -13.67 -5.94
C PHE A 247 5.07 -12.32 -5.22
N LEU A 248 4.02 -11.51 -5.35
CA LEU A 248 3.87 -10.29 -4.58
C LEU A 248 2.79 -10.55 -3.54
N LEU A 249 3.12 -10.16 -2.31
CA LEU A 249 2.15 -9.89 -1.25
C LEU A 249 1.45 -11.16 -0.75
N SER A 250 2.17 -11.93 0.05
CA SER A 250 1.48 -12.53 1.18
C SER A 250 0.77 -11.39 1.93
N THR A 251 -0.54 -11.28 1.75
CA THR A 251 -1.43 -10.46 2.59
C THR A 251 -1.71 -11.18 3.92
N GLU A 252 -1.17 -12.40 4.05
CA GLU A 252 -1.05 -13.16 5.28
C GLU A 252 0.14 -12.64 6.08
N GLY A 253 -0.07 -12.41 7.37
CA GLY A 253 0.95 -11.95 8.29
C GLY A 253 0.51 -10.72 9.10
N THR A 254 1.39 -10.30 10.00
CA THR A 254 1.15 -9.13 10.84
C THR A 254 1.32 -7.85 10.04
N TYR A 255 0.36 -6.95 10.16
CA TYR A 255 0.40 -5.62 9.56
C TYR A 255 0.12 -4.54 10.61
N GLY A 256 0.60 -3.33 10.32
CA GLY A 256 0.34 -2.13 11.10
C GLY A 256 -0.59 -1.20 10.33
N ARG A 257 -1.58 -0.64 11.01
CA ARG A 257 -2.54 0.33 10.48
C ARG A 257 -2.38 1.68 11.16
N TYR A 258 -2.26 2.76 10.38
CA TYR A 258 -2.28 4.12 10.89
C TYR A 258 -2.91 5.10 9.89
N MET A 259 -3.27 6.28 10.37
CA MET A 259 -3.71 7.39 9.51
C MET A 259 -2.52 8.29 9.20
N GLY A 260 -2.30 8.52 7.91
CA GLY A 260 -1.13 9.21 7.38
C GLY A 260 -1.47 10.15 6.23
N SER A 261 -0.48 10.38 5.37
CA SER A 261 -0.58 11.20 4.17
C SER A 261 -0.05 10.48 2.94
N LEU A 262 -0.19 11.12 1.78
CA LEU A 262 0.68 10.83 0.63
C LEU A 262 2.13 11.18 0.99
N THR A 263 3.09 10.46 0.42
CA THR A 263 4.53 10.68 0.64
C THR A 263 5.19 11.54 -0.43
N THR A 264 4.40 12.03 -1.38
CA THR A 264 4.78 13.03 -2.37
C THR A 264 3.82 14.23 -2.29
N PRO A 265 4.21 15.41 -2.83
CA PRO A 265 3.31 16.55 -2.90
C PRO A 265 2.00 16.20 -3.64
N PRO A 266 0.84 16.73 -3.20
CA PRO A 266 0.64 17.77 -2.19
C PRO A 266 0.62 17.28 -0.73
N CYS A 267 1.08 16.05 -0.46
CA CYS A 267 1.14 15.45 0.87
C CYS A 267 -0.20 15.39 1.61
N THR A 268 -1.29 15.17 0.85
CA THR A 268 -2.67 15.08 1.35
C THR A 268 -2.79 14.09 2.50
N GLU A 269 -3.34 14.54 3.64
CA GLU A 269 -3.62 13.71 4.82
C GLU A 269 -4.92 12.93 4.69
N GLY A 270 -5.21 12.07 5.66
CA GLY A 270 -6.41 11.22 5.64
C GLY A 270 -6.22 9.90 4.88
N VAL A 271 -4.97 9.55 4.58
CA VAL A 271 -4.61 8.28 3.94
C VAL A 271 -4.61 7.17 4.98
N THR A 272 -5.31 6.07 4.70
CA THR A 272 -5.30 4.88 5.55
C THR A 272 -4.12 3.98 5.17
N TRP A 273 -3.06 3.98 5.96
CA TRP A 273 -1.85 3.20 5.71
C TRP A 273 -1.91 1.81 6.33
N THR A 274 -1.61 0.78 5.54
CA THR A 274 -1.36 -0.60 5.99
C THR A 274 0.07 -0.96 5.68
N LEU A 275 0.95 -0.92 6.67
CA LEU A 275 2.34 -1.33 6.52
C LEU A 275 2.49 -2.81 6.88
N MET A 276 3.06 -3.60 6.00
CA MET A 276 3.25 -5.03 6.23
C MET A 276 4.53 -5.25 7.04
N LEU A 277 4.39 -5.93 8.19
CA LEU A 277 5.44 -6.01 9.23
C LEU A 277 6.00 -7.43 9.41
N TRP A 278 5.58 -8.35 8.55
CA TRP A 278 5.98 -9.75 8.60
C TRP A 278 6.33 -10.26 7.21
N ASP A 279 7.21 -11.27 7.16
CA ASP A 279 7.64 -11.96 5.95
C ASP A 279 8.03 -11.02 4.81
N PHE A 280 8.96 -10.12 5.10
CA PHE A 280 9.42 -9.11 4.15
C PHE A 280 9.89 -9.77 2.85
N PRO A 281 9.32 -9.39 1.68
CA PRO A 281 9.80 -9.88 0.40
C PRO A 281 11.26 -9.53 0.19
N THR A 282 11.93 -10.24 -0.72
CA THR A 282 13.32 -9.96 -1.07
C THR A 282 13.44 -9.19 -2.36
N VAL A 283 14.47 -8.35 -2.46
CA VAL A 283 14.96 -7.78 -3.72
C VAL A 283 16.44 -8.11 -3.83
N SER A 284 16.93 -8.45 -5.01
CA SER A 284 18.35 -8.73 -5.20
C SER A 284 19.17 -7.47 -5.49
N THR A 285 20.49 -7.61 -5.38
CA THR A 285 21.42 -6.55 -5.79
C THR A 285 21.25 -6.19 -7.26
N ASN A 286 21.00 -7.17 -8.14
CA ASN A 286 20.84 -6.91 -9.57
C ASN A 286 19.55 -6.11 -9.83
N GLN A 287 18.43 -6.51 -9.24
CA GLN A 287 17.16 -5.79 -9.35
C GLN A 287 17.25 -4.35 -8.82
N LEU A 288 17.95 -4.14 -7.69
CA LEU A 288 18.20 -2.79 -7.18
C LEU A 288 19.09 -1.96 -8.12
N ASN A 289 20.06 -2.58 -8.78
CA ASN A 289 20.92 -1.87 -9.72
C ASN A 289 20.17 -1.48 -11.00
N LEU A 290 19.25 -2.32 -11.49
CA LEU A 290 18.35 -1.97 -12.60
C LEU A 290 17.48 -0.76 -12.24
N LEU A 291 16.89 -0.76 -11.04
CA LEU A 291 16.11 0.37 -10.55
C LEU A 291 16.96 1.65 -10.46
N LYS A 292 18.17 1.56 -9.90
CA LYS A 292 19.10 2.69 -9.79
C LYS A 292 19.61 3.22 -11.13
N ALA A 293 19.60 2.38 -12.16
CA ALA A 293 19.96 2.82 -13.51
C ALA A 293 18.80 3.60 -14.15
N ALA A 294 17.56 3.15 -13.96
CA ALA A 294 16.36 3.79 -14.50
C ALA A 294 15.93 5.06 -13.73
N LEU A 295 16.19 5.08 -12.43
CA LEU A 295 16.05 6.22 -11.53
C LEU A 295 17.42 6.39 -10.87
N PRO A 296 18.22 7.42 -11.22
CA PRO A 296 19.52 7.61 -10.56
C PRO A 296 19.40 8.22 -9.16
N GLU A 297 18.44 9.12 -8.97
CA GLU A 297 18.20 9.85 -7.72
C GLU A 297 17.24 9.10 -6.80
N SER A 298 17.66 8.90 -5.54
CA SER A 298 16.80 8.30 -4.53
C SER A 298 15.46 9.03 -4.42
N ASN A 299 14.36 8.28 -4.35
CA ASN A 299 13.01 8.84 -4.34
C ASN A 299 12.29 8.62 -3.00
N ALA A 300 13.02 8.60 -1.89
CA ALA A 300 12.46 8.36 -0.56
C ALA A 300 12.30 9.65 0.24
N ARG A 301 11.08 10.02 0.63
CA ARG A 301 10.82 11.11 1.56
C ARG A 301 11.37 10.74 2.95
N PRO A 302 12.02 11.67 3.67
CA PRO A 302 12.41 11.46 5.06
C PRO A 302 11.22 11.15 5.97
N THR A 303 11.46 10.36 7.04
CA THR A 303 10.43 10.07 8.04
C THR A 303 9.90 11.32 8.73
N GLN A 304 8.61 11.33 8.95
CA GLN A 304 7.86 12.42 9.55
C GLN A 304 7.50 12.10 11.01
N PRO A 305 7.36 13.11 11.89
CA PRO A 305 7.02 12.89 13.29
C PRO A 305 5.69 12.15 13.48
N ALA A 306 5.68 11.14 14.36
CA ALA A 306 4.45 10.40 14.67
C ALA A 306 3.36 11.28 15.31
N ASN A 307 3.71 12.38 15.98
CA ASN A 307 2.76 13.33 16.59
C ASN A 307 1.70 12.65 17.47
N GLY A 308 2.10 11.66 18.26
CA GLY A 308 1.21 10.90 19.15
C GLY A 308 0.39 9.80 18.45
N ARG A 309 0.44 9.70 17.12
CA ARG A 309 -0.19 8.60 16.36
C ARG A 309 0.43 7.27 16.76
N LYS A 310 -0.41 6.24 16.81
CA LYS A 310 -0.01 4.85 17.07
C LYS A 310 -0.15 4.02 15.81
N LEU A 311 0.80 3.12 15.59
CA LEU A 311 0.70 2.05 14.63
C LEU A 311 -0.08 0.89 15.27
N ARG A 312 -1.30 0.66 14.80
CA ARG A 312 -2.18 -0.38 15.32
C ARG A 312 -1.83 -1.72 14.68
N ILE A 313 -1.40 -2.70 15.45
CA ILE A 313 -0.89 -3.98 14.96
C ILE A 313 -2.00 -5.03 14.95
N SER A 314 -2.15 -5.76 13.84
CA SER A 314 -3.08 -6.89 13.73
C SER A 314 -2.66 -8.06 14.62
N THR A 315 -3.65 -8.78 15.16
CA THR A 315 -3.45 -9.93 16.06
C THR A 315 -3.72 -11.28 15.42
#